data_AF-A0A5E4HUK2-F1
#
_entry.id   AF-A0A5E4HUK2-F1
#
_cell.length_a   1.000
_cell.length_b   1.000
_cell.length_c   1.000
_cell.angle_alpha   90.00
_cell.angle_beta   90.00
_cell.angle_gamma   90.00
#
_symmetry.space_group_name_H-M   'P 1'
#
loop_
_entity.id
_entity.type
_entity.pdbx_description
1 polymer ?
#
loop_
_entity_poly.entity_id
_entity_poly.type
_entity_poly.pdbx_seq_one_letter_code
_entity_poly.pdbx_strand_id
1 'polypeptide(L)' 'MCFADSSVSVEIEEGDLVFDQYKCNDCNSQFRGIGKKVKCPTCESGNVKKV' A
#
# COMPACT_ATOMS: atom_id res chain seq x y z
N MET A 1 15.97 -9.88 -25.09
CA MET A 1 15.85 -9.02 -23.89
C MET A 1 14.85 -7.93 -24.20
N CYS A 2 13.74 -7.85 -23.46
CA CYS A 2 12.90 -6.66 -23.44
C CYS A 2 12.54 -6.42 -21.98
N PHE A 3 13.27 -5.55 -21.30
CA PHE A 3 12.77 -4.94 -20.08
C PHE A 3 12.66 -3.47 -20.41
N ALA A 4 11.47 -3.10 -20.88
CA ALA A 4 11.08 -1.72 -21.07
C ALA A 4 11.27 -1.02 -19.73
N ASP A 5 12.28 -0.16 -19.67
CA ASP A 5 12.38 0.90 -18.68
C ASP A 5 11.24 1.88 -18.99
N SER A 6 10.07 1.54 -18.48
CA SER A 6 8.98 2.49 -18.36
C SER A 6 9.07 3.00 -16.95
N SER A 7 9.92 4.00 -16.75
CA SER A 7 9.78 4.97 -15.68
C SER A 7 8.39 5.59 -15.82
N VAL A 8 7.40 4.89 -15.27
CA VAL A 8 6.05 5.44 -15.08
C VAL A 8 6.18 6.48 -14.00
N SER A 9 6.48 7.70 -14.42
CA SER A 9 6.16 8.88 -13.64
C SER A 9 4.64 8.89 -13.53
N VAL A 10 4.11 8.21 -12.51
CA VAL A 10 2.70 8.35 -12.18
C VAL A 10 2.56 9.82 -11.76
N GLU A 11 2.05 10.65 -12.66
CA GLU A 11 1.55 11.98 -12.37
C GLU A 11 0.30 11.76 -11.51
N ILE A 12 0.52 11.42 -10.25
CA ILE A 12 -0.53 11.30 -9.26
C ILE A 12 -0.93 12.73 -8.97
N GLU A 13 -1.98 13.23 -9.63
CA GLU A 13 -2.70 14.37 -9.11
C GLU A 13 -3.05 14.03 -7.66
N GLU A 14 -2.46 14.75 -6.70
CA GLU A 14 -2.44 14.44 -5.27
C GLU A 14 -3.86 14.31 -4.65
N GLY A 15 -4.91 14.60 -5.43
CA GLY A 15 -6.32 14.49 -5.07
C GLY A 15 -7.01 13.15 -5.35
N ASP A 16 -6.50 12.29 -6.24
CA ASP A 16 -7.25 11.09 -6.68
C ASP A 16 -6.85 9.78 -5.97
N LEU A 17 -5.63 9.71 -5.42
CA LEU A 17 -5.18 8.54 -4.66
C LEU A 17 -5.44 8.73 -3.17
N VAL A 18 -6.61 8.30 -2.72
CA VAL A 18 -6.93 8.21 -1.29
C VAL A 18 -6.15 7.05 -0.68
N PHE A 19 -5.04 7.39 -0.01
CA PHE A 19 -4.30 6.44 0.82
C PHE A 19 -4.95 6.35 2.20
N ASP A 20 -5.29 5.13 2.58
CA ASP A 20 -5.79 4.85 3.91
C ASP A 20 -4.64 4.40 4.81
N GLN A 21 -4.67 4.84 6.07
CA GLN A 21 -3.73 4.42 7.09
C GLN A 21 -4.21 3.06 7.66
N TYR A 22 -3.29 2.11 7.80
CA TYR A 22 -3.57 0.78 8.35
C TYR A 22 -2.62 0.45 9.49
N LYS A 23 -3.11 -0.38 10.42
CA LYS A 23 -2.32 -1.01 11.48
C LYS A 23 -2.48 -2.53 11.40
N CYS A 24 -1.36 -3.25 11.39
CA CYS A 24 -1.37 -4.70 11.53
C CYS A 24 -1.58 -5.09 13.00
N ASN A 25 -2.47 -6.04 13.27
CA ASN A 25 -2.72 -6.51 14.64
C ASN A 25 -1.75 -7.62 15.08
N ASP A 26 -1.03 -8.27 14.16
CA ASP A 26 -0.10 -9.35 14.52
C ASP A 26 1.29 -8.83 14.88
N CYS A 27 1.82 -7.86 14.13
CA CYS A 27 3.16 -7.29 14.36
C CYS A 27 3.14 -5.82 14.81
N ASN A 28 1.94 -5.24 15.00
CA ASN A 28 1.73 -3.86 15.44
C ASN A 28 2.31 -2.76 14.53
N SER A 29 2.75 -3.09 13.31
CA SER A 29 3.25 -2.10 12.37
C SER A 29 2.14 -1.22 11.80
N GLN A 30 2.47 0.02 11.48
CA GLN A 30 1.58 0.98 10.83
C GLN A 30 2.12 1.31 9.44
N PHE A 31 1.24 1.37 8.45
CA PHE A 31 1.61 1.63 7.06
C PHE A 31 0.44 2.24 6.30
N ARG A 32 0.71 2.82 5.13
CA ARG A 32 -0.31 3.37 4.23
C ARG A 32 -0.56 2.39 3.10
N GLY A 33 -1.82 2.22 2.71
CA GLY A 33 -2.22 1.31 1.64
C GLY A 33 -3.36 1.89 0.81
N ILE A 34 -3.53 1.35 -0.40
CA ILE A 34 -4.63 1.70 -1.29
C ILE A 34 -5.47 0.43 -1.53
N GLY A 35 -6.79 0.57 -1.50
CA GLY A 35 -7.73 -0.48 -1.90
C GLY A 35 -8.24 -1.37 -0.76
N LYS A 36 -8.96 -2.44 -1.12
CA LYS A 36 -9.72 -3.28 -0.16
C LYS A 36 -9.01 -4.57 0.29
N LYS A 37 -7.91 -4.95 -0.36
CA LYS A 37 -7.15 -6.19 -0.09
C LYS A 37 -5.73 -5.90 0.39
N VAL A 38 -5.64 -5.06 1.40
CA VAL A 38 -4.36 -4.62 1.97
C VAL A 38 -3.81 -5.74 2.87
N LYS A 39 -2.52 -6.03 2.75
CA LYS A 39 -1.79 -6.95 3.64
C LYS A 39 -0.66 -6.20 4.33
N CYS A 40 -0.26 -6.67 5.50
CA CYS A 40 0.87 -6.12 6.22
C CYS A 40 2.17 -6.30 5.42
N PRO A 41 2.91 -5.23 5.09
CA PRO A 41 4.18 -5.35 4.38
C PRO A 41 5.31 -5.91 5.25
N THR A 42 5.13 -5.95 6.57
CA THR A 42 6.15 -6.42 7.53
C THR A 42 6.09 -7.93 7.77
N CYS A 43 4.88 -8.49 7.88
CA CYS A 43 4.68 -9.91 8.24
C CYS A 43 3.74 -10.65 7.30
N GLU A 44 3.31 -10.02 6.20
CA GLU A 44 2.42 -10.56 5.16
C GLU A 44 1.02 -10.99 5.64
N SER A 45 0.70 -10.74 6.91
CA SER A 45 -0.60 -11.04 7.48
C SER A 45 -1.73 -10.21 6.85
N GLY A 46 -2.88 -10.86 6.67
CA GLY A 46 -4.14 -10.20 6.31
C GLY A 46 -4.87 -9.56 7.50
N ASN A 47 -4.38 -9.72 8.73
CA ASN A 47 -5.00 -9.15 9.93
C ASN A 47 -4.59 -7.68 10.12
N VAL A 48 -5.13 -6.82 9.25
CA VAL A 48 -4.90 -5.37 9.26
C VAL A 48 -6.21 -4.64 9.46
N LYS A 49 -6.17 -3.53 10.19
CA LYS A 49 -7.31 -2.63 10.39
C LYS A 49 -6.99 -1.24 9.90
N LYS A 50 -7.97 -0.57 9.32
CA LYS A 50 -7.89 0.85 9.00
C LYS A 50 -7.87 1.67 10.29
N VAL A 51 -7.02 2.68 10.35
CA VAL A 51 -6.87 3.64 11.47
C VAL A 51 -7.21 5.05 11.02
#